data_AF-A0A1I7V2G6-F1
#
_entry.id   AF-A0A1I7V2G6-F1
#
_cell.length_a   1.000
_cell.length_b   1.000
_cell.length_c   1.000
_cell.angle_alpha   90.00
_cell.angle_beta   90.00
_cell.angle_gamma   90.00
#
_symmetry.space_group_name_H-M   'P 1'
#
loop_
_entity.id
_entity.type
_entity.pdbx_description
1 polymer ?
#
loop_
_entity_poly.entity_id
_entity_poly.type
_entity_poly.pdbx_seq_one_letter_code
_entity_poly.pdbx_strand_id
1 'polypeptide(L)'
;MFFLSFLVIPVFSLLPYEPCEGFTIANNSNLSSLKDIQELFSYCLWSVYNNPKLDFEAFYNSGIANMDLNIYGNSKDIGCRQVRISPETLPYYQNCTRVTAPEWTNALVITRVDDSSDLSGLLKLDTEIGNIEVFGTGLQNLSFLRNLKTLKCVSYELQNITNIHNNPKLTRLGWDSLKDLKPNVHECTLNIQNNHPDFCLTTNELQVFAEFSIKYERLQAKLCPDLTRPDGEKVCNWGSSIPSDCQHLIGEVIIDEDNESDTWKLSNTTNIYGSLTIQNTRELLDLGFLGNLRQIATLNIGGHSLLRILSNKKLQNVTLPKMKTSPFPYSGEFIIQVDGNSMEIFENRRQCLFYQRQLKTPVKYNGFSCDKLPIAEGPGREEN
;
A
#
# COMPACT_ATOMS: atom_id res chain seq x y z
N MET A 1 53.17 12.61 -6.37
CA MET A 1 52.70 13.83 -5.70
C MET A 1 51.47 14.30 -6.46
N PHE A 2 50.30 13.79 -6.10
CA PHE A 2 49.04 14.06 -6.80
C PHE A 2 48.25 15.05 -5.96
N PHE A 3 48.03 16.25 -6.51
CA PHE A 3 47.04 17.18 -5.99
C PHE A 3 45.66 16.60 -6.31
N LEU A 4 45.12 15.81 -5.39
CA LEU A 4 43.69 15.60 -5.30
C LEU A 4 43.12 16.88 -4.69
N SER A 5 42.52 17.74 -5.50
CA SER A 5 41.59 18.75 -4.99
C SER A 5 40.31 18.01 -4.57
N PHE A 6 40.38 17.34 -3.42
CA PHE A 6 39.19 16.89 -2.74
C PHE A 6 38.54 18.10 -2.07
N LEU A 7 37.27 18.37 -2.38
CA LEU A 7 36.42 18.98 -1.37
C LEU A 7 35.94 17.84 -0.46
N VAL A 8 36.75 17.52 0.55
CA VAL A 8 36.34 16.66 1.66
C VAL A 8 35.83 17.59 2.74
N ILE A 9 34.51 17.62 2.93
CA ILE A 9 33.87 18.21 4.12
C ILE A 9 33.34 17.02 4.93
N PRO A 10 34.04 16.56 5.97
CA PRO A 10 33.51 15.56 6.87
C PRO A 10 32.90 16.27 8.07
N VAL A 11 31.58 16.19 8.22
CA VAL A 11 30.93 16.41 9.52
C VAL A 11 30.27 15.10 9.91
N PHE A 12 30.81 14.45 10.93
CA PHE A 12 30.16 13.31 11.58
C PHE A 12 29.02 13.85 12.43
N SER A 13 27.77 13.55 12.06
CA SER A 13 26.64 13.74 12.96
C SER A 13 25.90 12.41 13.17
N LEU A 14 25.66 12.10 14.44
CA LEU A 14 24.98 10.89 14.91
C LEU A 14 23.51 11.19 15.25
N LEU A 15 22.88 12.17 14.59
CA LEU A 15 21.49 12.57 14.87
C LEU A 15 20.65 12.68 13.59
N PRO A 16 19.40 12.17 13.58
CA PRO A 16 18.56 12.01 12.38
C PRO A 16 17.90 13.29 11.84
N TYR A 17 18.37 14.49 12.23
CA TYR A 17 17.74 15.77 11.87
C TYR A 17 18.71 16.86 11.38
N GLU A 18 19.96 16.50 11.05
CA GLU A 18 20.87 17.43 10.37
C GLU A 18 20.87 17.21 8.84
N PRO A 19 21.16 18.24 8.04
CA PRO A 19 21.36 18.08 6.59
C PRO A 19 22.53 17.12 6.36
N CYS A 20 22.21 15.93 5.87
CA CYS A 20 23.18 14.91 5.51
C CYS A 20 23.89 15.37 4.21
N GLU A 21 25.15 15.82 4.30
CA GLU A 21 25.94 16.09 3.09
C GLU A 21 26.37 14.75 2.46
N GLY A 22 25.78 14.46 1.29
CA GLY A 22 26.13 13.30 0.49
C GLY A 22 27.58 13.35 -0.03
N PHE A 23 28.10 12.20 -0.43
CA PHE A 23 29.45 12.08 -0.99
C PHE A 23 29.38 12.05 -2.52
N THR A 24 30.24 12.80 -3.22
CA THR A 24 30.24 12.84 -4.69
C THR A 24 31.63 12.58 -5.27
N ILE A 25 31.72 11.60 -6.19
CA ILE A 25 32.88 11.33 -7.03
C ILE A 25 32.46 11.40 -8.49
N ALA A 26 32.93 12.42 -9.21
CA ALA A 26 32.48 12.63 -10.58
C ALA A 26 33.56 13.07 -11.54
N ASN A 27 33.34 12.77 -12.83
CA ASN A 27 34.09 13.31 -13.97
C ASN A 27 35.60 13.08 -13.90
N ASN A 28 36.05 11.99 -13.27
CA ASN A 28 37.46 11.65 -13.21
C ASN A 28 37.82 10.64 -14.30
N SER A 29 38.46 11.12 -15.36
CA SER A 29 38.85 10.31 -16.52
C SER A 29 39.92 9.25 -16.24
N ASN A 30 40.56 9.30 -15.06
CA ASN A 30 41.66 8.42 -14.69
C ASN A 30 41.36 7.52 -13.49
N LEU A 31 40.26 7.76 -12.78
CA LEU A 31 39.86 6.97 -11.63
C LEU A 31 39.45 5.56 -12.08
N SER A 32 40.14 4.55 -11.55
CA SER A 32 39.90 3.14 -11.89
C SER A 32 39.52 2.26 -10.70
N SER A 33 39.64 2.78 -9.47
CA SER A 33 39.41 2.02 -8.24
C SER A 33 39.04 2.95 -7.08
N LEU A 34 38.17 2.46 -6.19
CA LEU A 34 37.79 3.11 -4.92
C LEU A 34 38.26 2.33 -3.68
N LYS A 35 39.16 1.35 -3.85
CA LYS A 35 39.61 0.47 -2.75
C LYS A 35 40.08 1.21 -1.50
N ASP A 36 40.72 2.35 -1.66
CA ASP A 36 41.29 3.12 -0.54
C ASP A 36 40.23 3.85 0.32
N ILE A 37 38.98 3.89 -0.13
CA ILE A 37 37.87 4.54 0.58
C ILE A 37 36.77 3.56 0.99
N GLN A 38 37.06 2.25 1.03
CA GLN A 38 36.09 1.21 1.38
C GLN A 38 35.50 1.36 2.79
N GLU A 39 36.27 1.95 3.71
CA GLU A 39 35.88 2.16 5.11
C GLU A 39 35.01 3.42 5.32
N LEU A 40 34.83 4.24 4.28
CA LEU A 40 33.94 5.40 4.39
C LEU A 40 32.50 4.92 4.38
N PHE A 41 31.85 4.97 5.53
CA PHE A 41 30.43 4.68 5.68
C PHE A 41 29.62 5.96 5.89
N SER A 42 28.52 6.10 5.15
CA SER A 42 27.56 7.18 5.36
C SER A 42 26.14 6.69 5.09
N TYR A 43 25.20 7.23 5.85
CA TYR A 43 23.76 7.10 5.60
C TYR A 43 23.25 8.12 4.55
N CYS A 44 24.10 9.07 4.12
CA CYS A 44 23.76 10.03 3.08
C CYS A 44 23.91 9.42 1.68
N LEU A 45 23.28 10.05 0.69
CA LEU A 45 23.42 9.68 -0.72
C LEU A 45 24.88 9.77 -1.21
N TRP A 46 25.37 8.69 -1.80
CA TRP A 46 26.64 8.64 -2.51
C TRP A 46 26.42 8.68 -4.01
N SER A 47 26.91 9.73 -4.66
CA SER A 47 26.85 9.90 -6.11
C SER A 47 28.20 9.63 -6.75
N VAL A 48 28.30 8.57 -7.55
CA VAL A 48 29.54 8.24 -8.29
C VAL A 48 29.25 8.11 -9.76
N TYR A 49 29.68 9.08 -10.56
CA TYR A 49 29.28 9.14 -11.95
C TYR A 49 30.32 9.70 -12.92
N ASN A 50 30.20 9.34 -14.20
CA ASN A 50 31.08 9.81 -15.26
C ASN A 50 32.57 9.58 -14.97
N ASN A 51 32.94 8.40 -14.44
CA ASN A 51 34.33 7.98 -14.29
C ASN A 51 34.60 6.80 -15.25
N PRO A 52 35.00 7.05 -16.51
CA PRO A 52 34.98 6.06 -17.58
C PRO A 52 35.90 4.85 -17.39
N LYS A 53 36.84 4.90 -16.44
CA LYS A 53 37.75 3.79 -16.12
C LYS A 53 37.37 3.05 -14.84
N LEU A 54 36.37 3.52 -14.09
CA LEU A 54 36.00 2.97 -12.80
C LEU A 54 35.05 1.77 -12.96
N ASP A 55 35.44 0.63 -12.39
CA ASP A 55 34.55 -0.51 -12.18
C ASP A 55 33.94 -0.38 -10.77
N PHE A 56 32.75 0.22 -10.67
CA PHE A 56 32.08 0.41 -9.39
C PHE A 56 31.43 -0.88 -8.89
N GLU A 57 31.07 -1.80 -9.78
CA GLU A 57 30.50 -3.10 -9.40
C GLU A 57 31.47 -3.92 -8.53
N ALA A 58 32.77 -3.92 -8.88
CA ALA A 58 33.79 -4.56 -8.06
C ALA A 58 33.87 -3.98 -6.64
N PHE A 59 33.66 -2.67 -6.50
CA PHE A 59 33.63 -1.98 -5.21
C PHE A 59 32.35 -2.30 -4.43
N TYR A 60 31.18 -2.26 -5.07
CA TYR A 60 29.89 -2.61 -4.46
C TYR A 60 29.91 -4.02 -3.84
N ASN A 61 30.46 -5.00 -4.55
CA ASN A 61 30.56 -6.39 -4.09
C ASN A 61 31.55 -6.59 -2.92
N SER A 62 32.36 -5.58 -2.59
CA SER A 62 33.36 -5.66 -1.50
C SER A 62 32.83 -5.27 -0.12
N GLY A 63 31.56 -4.87 0.02
CA GLY A 63 30.91 -4.69 1.33
C GLY A 63 30.08 -3.41 1.50
N ILE A 64 29.91 -2.60 0.45
CA ILE A 64 29.25 -1.27 0.50
C ILE A 64 27.78 -1.34 0.08
N ALA A 65 27.23 -2.55 0.05
CA ALA A 65 25.86 -2.77 -0.38
C ALA A 65 24.83 -1.96 0.43
N ASN A 66 25.09 -1.63 1.70
CA ASN A 66 24.11 -1.00 2.58
C ASN A 66 24.06 0.54 2.54
N MET A 67 24.77 1.19 1.62
CA MET A 67 24.71 2.64 1.45
C MET A 67 23.64 3.04 0.43
N ASP A 68 23.19 4.29 0.52
CA ASP A 68 22.28 4.88 -0.45
C ASP A 68 23.06 5.42 -1.66
N LEU A 69 22.85 4.85 -2.85
CA LEU A 69 23.75 5.01 -4.00
C LEU A 69 23.08 5.64 -5.23
N ASN A 70 23.81 6.50 -5.94
CA ASN A 70 23.49 7.05 -7.25
C ASN A 70 24.66 6.85 -8.20
N ILE A 71 24.65 5.75 -8.96
CA ILE A 71 25.81 5.27 -9.73
C ILE A 71 25.45 5.15 -11.21
N TYR A 72 26.13 5.93 -12.06
CA TYR A 72 25.88 5.93 -13.51
C TYR A 72 27.05 6.46 -14.32
N GLY A 73 27.23 5.99 -15.55
CA GLY A 73 28.22 6.54 -16.48
C GLY A 73 29.67 6.19 -16.13
N ASN A 74 29.90 5.14 -15.33
CA ASN A 74 31.23 4.58 -15.10
C ASN A 74 31.51 3.43 -16.09
N SER A 75 32.70 2.81 -16.02
CA SER A 75 33.03 1.65 -16.86
C SER A 75 32.10 0.46 -16.59
N LYS A 76 31.81 0.22 -15.31
CA LYS A 76 30.75 -0.68 -14.85
C LYS A 76 30.04 -0.08 -13.66
N ASP A 77 28.72 -0.08 -13.74
CA ASP A 77 27.80 0.37 -12.69
C ASP A 77 27.13 -0.84 -12.02
N ILE A 78 26.25 -0.57 -11.04
CA ILE A 78 25.56 -1.61 -10.27
C ILE A 78 24.30 -2.17 -10.97
N GLY A 79 24.04 -1.81 -12.23
CA GLY A 79 22.86 -2.26 -12.99
C GLY A 79 21.55 -1.74 -12.40
N CYS A 80 20.52 -2.58 -12.35
CA CYS A 80 19.18 -2.22 -11.85
C CYS A 80 19.07 -2.32 -10.30
N ARG A 81 20.12 -1.88 -9.60
CA ARG A 81 20.15 -1.81 -8.13
C ARG A 81 20.10 -0.35 -7.69
N GLN A 82 19.26 -0.02 -6.72
CA GLN A 82 19.07 1.35 -6.20
C GLN A 82 18.90 2.38 -7.35
N VAL A 83 17.92 2.14 -8.21
CA VAL A 83 17.71 2.92 -9.43
C VAL A 83 17.19 4.30 -9.08
N ARG A 84 17.87 5.34 -9.58
CA ARG A 84 17.46 6.73 -9.43
C ARG A 84 17.20 7.33 -10.80
N ILE A 85 15.95 7.65 -11.10
CA ILE A 85 15.49 8.24 -12.35
C ILE A 85 15.41 9.76 -12.20
N SER A 86 16.16 10.42 -13.06
CA SER A 86 16.20 11.86 -13.29
C SER A 86 16.57 12.10 -14.77
N PRO A 87 16.46 13.32 -15.31
CA PRO A 87 16.84 13.58 -16.70
C PRO A 87 18.26 13.12 -17.04
N GLU A 88 19.19 13.21 -16.09
CA GLU A 88 20.60 12.84 -16.27
C GLU A 88 20.83 11.32 -16.29
N THR A 89 20.00 10.57 -15.56
CA THR A 89 20.24 9.15 -15.26
C THR A 89 19.29 8.20 -16.02
N LEU A 90 18.17 8.72 -16.52
CA LEU A 90 17.15 7.96 -17.24
C LEU A 90 17.70 7.11 -18.41
N PRO A 91 18.68 7.56 -19.23
CA PRO A 91 19.22 6.74 -20.31
C PRO A 91 19.87 5.42 -19.86
N TYR A 92 20.31 5.31 -18.60
CA TYR A 92 21.03 4.15 -18.09
C TYR A 92 20.13 2.98 -17.66
N TYR A 93 18.83 3.20 -17.50
CA TYR A 93 17.92 2.22 -16.88
C TYR A 93 16.79 1.71 -17.79
N GLN A 94 16.89 1.92 -19.10
CA GLN A 94 15.85 1.62 -20.10
C GLN A 94 15.54 0.11 -20.30
N ASN A 95 16.31 -0.78 -19.68
CA ASN A 95 16.19 -2.24 -19.84
C ASN A 95 15.92 -2.98 -18.51
N CYS A 96 15.63 -2.27 -17.43
CA CYS A 96 15.35 -2.90 -16.14
C CYS A 96 14.00 -3.60 -16.16
N THR A 97 14.00 -4.92 -15.98
CA THR A 97 12.79 -5.72 -15.73
C THR A 97 12.52 -5.93 -14.25
N ARG A 98 13.58 -5.85 -13.43
CA ARG A 98 13.55 -5.97 -11.98
C ARG A 98 14.48 -4.96 -11.34
N VAL A 99 13.97 -4.27 -10.32
CA VAL A 99 14.75 -3.31 -9.53
C VAL A 99 14.84 -3.81 -8.09
N THR A 100 16.02 -3.68 -7.48
CA THR A 100 16.25 -4.15 -6.11
C THR A 100 17.08 -3.17 -5.29
N ALA A 101 16.77 -3.06 -4.02
CA ALA A 101 17.59 -2.36 -3.03
C ALA A 101 17.88 -3.24 -1.80
N PRO A 102 18.99 -2.94 -1.08
CA PRO A 102 19.16 -3.29 0.32
C PRO A 102 18.01 -2.77 1.19
N GLU A 103 17.86 -3.38 2.37
CA GLU A 103 16.70 -3.16 3.24
C GLU A 103 16.46 -1.71 3.70
N TRP A 104 17.50 -0.88 3.64
CA TRP A 104 17.53 0.48 4.20
C TRP A 104 17.41 1.60 3.15
N THR A 105 17.20 1.25 1.89
CA THR A 105 17.26 2.20 0.78
C THR A 105 16.07 2.03 -0.15
N ASN A 106 15.74 3.10 -0.88
CA ASN A 106 14.73 3.03 -1.92
C ASN A 106 15.27 2.22 -3.10
N ALA A 107 14.43 1.32 -3.63
CA ALA A 107 14.77 0.55 -4.81
C ALA A 107 14.67 1.42 -6.05
N LEU A 108 13.62 2.23 -6.11
CA LEU A 108 13.33 3.13 -7.22
C LEU A 108 13.03 4.53 -6.69
N VAL A 109 13.84 5.52 -7.09
CA VAL A 109 13.57 6.93 -6.83
C VAL A 109 13.34 7.65 -8.16
N ILE A 110 12.25 8.41 -8.29
CA ILE A 110 11.92 9.16 -9.50
C ILE A 110 11.73 10.63 -9.14
N THR A 111 12.51 11.51 -9.76
CA THR A 111 12.47 12.95 -9.49
C THR A 111 12.83 13.79 -10.71
N ARG A 112 12.37 15.04 -10.76
CA ARG A 112 12.68 16.05 -11.80
C ARG A 112 12.35 15.66 -13.25
N VAL A 113 11.59 14.58 -13.46
CA VAL A 113 11.06 14.19 -14.77
C VAL A 113 9.65 14.74 -14.97
N ASP A 114 9.22 14.82 -16.23
CA ASP A 114 7.89 15.27 -16.63
C ASP A 114 7.36 14.45 -17.81
N ASP A 115 6.17 14.78 -18.30
CA ASP A 115 5.51 14.04 -19.39
C ASP A 115 6.29 14.09 -20.74
N SER A 116 7.27 14.98 -20.89
CA SER A 116 8.14 15.02 -22.08
C SER A 116 9.34 14.06 -22.01
N SER A 117 9.59 13.48 -20.82
CA SER A 117 10.66 12.53 -20.59
C SER A 117 10.33 11.15 -21.18
N ASP A 118 11.28 10.52 -21.89
CA ASP A 118 11.10 9.17 -22.42
C ASP A 118 11.26 8.09 -21.33
N LEU A 119 10.15 7.79 -20.66
CA LEU A 119 10.06 6.77 -19.62
C LEU A 119 9.68 5.38 -20.16
N SER A 120 9.64 5.21 -21.49
CA SER A 120 9.13 3.99 -22.13
C SER A 120 9.94 2.73 -21.77
N GLY A 121 11.24 2.84 -21.50
CA GLY A 121 12.04 1.70 -21.05
C GLY A 121 11.62 1.12 -19.70
N LEU A 122 10.98 1.92 -18.84
CA LEU A 122 10.47 1.45 -17.55
C LEU A 122 9.19 0.60 -17.69
N LEU A 123 8.56 0.57 -18.86
CA LEU A 123 7.44 -0.35 -19.13
C LEU A 123 7.86 -1.82 -19.01
N LYS A 124 9.15 -2.14 -19.05
CA LYS A 124 9.65 -3.51 -18.87
C LYS A 124 9.68 -3.95 -17.41
N LEU A 125 9.60 -3.01 -16.47
CA LEU A 125 9.66 -3.28 -15.04
C LEU A 125 8.39 -4.02 -14.60
N ASP A 126 8.58 -5.23 -14.06
CA ASP A 126 7.48 -6.03 -13.53
C ASP A 126 7.62 -6.37 -12.03
N THR A 127 8.83 -6.21 -11.48
CA THR A 127 9.15 -6.60 -10.12
C THR A 127 10.02 -5.55 -9.45
N GLU A 128 9.61 -5.12 -8.27
CA GLU A 128 10.41 -4.28 -7.40
C GLU A 128 10.63 -4.94 -6.03
N ILE A 129 11.85 -4.81 -5.50
CA ILE A 129 12.20 -5.23 -4.15
C ILE A 129 12.87 -4.07 -3.40
N GLY A 130 12.16 -3.55 -2.41
CA GLY A 130 12.41 -2.28 -1.76
C GLY A 130 11.26 -1.31 -2.03
N ASN A 131 11.43 -0.04 -1.64
CA ASN A 131 10.38 0.97 -1.73
C ASN A 131 10.56 1.87 -2.96
N ILE A 132 9.42 2.38 -3.44
CA ILE A 132 9.36 3.41 -4.48
C ILE A 132 9.27 4.79 -3.82
N GLU A 133 10.07 5.74 -4.29
CA GLU A 133 9.89 7.15 -3.98
C GLU A 133 9.68 7.96 -5.25
N VAL A 134 8.62 8.77 -5.30
CA VAL A 134 8.34 9.67 -6.44
C VAL A 134 8.06 11.06 -5.91
N PHE A 135 8.89 12.03 -6.29
CA PHE A 135 8.75 13.40 -5.80
C PHE A 135 9.29 14.47 -6.72
N GLY A 136 8.69 15.66 -6.64
CA GLY A 136 9.13 16.83 -7.40
C GLY A 136 9.09 16.60 -8.91
N THR A 137 8.16 15.77 -9.38
CA THR A 137 7.96 15.49 -10.80
C THR A 137 6.89 16.39 -11.41
N GLY A 138 7.02 16.63 -12.72
CA GLY A 138 6.00 17.28 -13.55
C GLY A 138 5.05 16.29 -14.23
N LEU A 139 5.01 15.03 -13.77
CA LEU A 139 4.24 13.94 -14.37
C LEU A 139 2.76 14.05 -14.03
N GLN A 140 1.90 13.69 -14.99
CA GLN A 140 0.46 13.57 -14.75
C GLN A 140 0.04 12.21 -14.17
N ASN A 141 0.79 11.15 -14.48
CA ASN A 141 0.54 9.79 -13.99
C ASN A 141 1.86 8.97 -13.96
N LEU A 142 1.84 7.78 -13.35
CA LEU A 142 2.96 6.83 -13.36
C LEU A 142 2.68 5.60 -14.22
N SER A 143 1.90 5.72 -15.31
CA SER A 143 1.49 4.58 -16.14
C SER A 143 2.65 3.92 -16.89
N PHE A 144 3.83 4.53 -16.92
CA PHE A 144 5.06 3.87 -17.36
C PHE A 144 5.46 2.69 -16.45
N LEU A 145 4.86 2.58 -15.25
CA LEU A 145 4.97 1.43 -14.34
C LEU A 145 3.75 0.49 -14.40
N ARG A 146 2.87 0.61 -15.41
CA ARG A 146 1.64 -0.21 -15.52
C ARG A 146 1.86 -1.72 -15.51
N ASN A 147 3.07 -2.18 -15.86
CA ASN A 147 3.44 -3.59 -15.91
C ASN A 147 4.05 -4.10 -14.60
N LEU A 148 4.22 -3.24 -13.58
CA LEU A 148 4.65 -3.61 -12.24
C LEU A 148 3.60 -4.56 -11.64
N LYS A 149 4.01 -5.81 -11.40
CA LYS A 149 3.15 -6.89 -10.85
C LYS A 149 3.38 -7.10 -9.37
N THR A 150 4.65 -7.00 -8.96
CA THR A 150 5.09 -7.32 -7.60
C THR A 150 5.86 -6.14 -7.03
N LEU A 151 5.43 -5.66 -5.86
CA LEU A 151 6.21 -4.74 -5.05
C LEU A 151 6.49 -5.44 -3.71
N LYS A 152 7.75 -5.79 -3.49
CA LYS A 152 8.21 -6.37 -2.23
C LYS A 152 8.74 -5.27 -1.34
N CYS A 153 7.86 -4.67 -0.54
CA CYS A 153 8.27 -3.59 0.33
C CYS A 153 9.28 -4.11 1.36
N VAL A 154 10.24 -3.27 1.67
CA VAL A 154 11.15 -3.51 2.78
C VAL A 154 10.90 -2.38 3.77
N SER A 155 10.30 -2.71 4.90
CA SER A 155 10.22 -1.78 6.03
C SER A 155 11.23 -2.21 7.07
N TYR A 156 12.06 -1.28 7.51
CA TYR A 156 12.79 -1.35 8.76
C TYR A 156 12.64 0.02 9.39
N GLU A 157 11.98 0.09 10.55
CA GLU A 157 11.62 1.34 11.24
C GLU A 157 10.79 2.33 10.38
N LEU A 158 10.38 3.46 10.97
CA LEU A 158 9.42 4.44 10.44
C LEU A 158 9.88 5.19 9.16
N GLN A 159 11.00 4.83 8.55
CA GLN A 159 11.63 5.64 7.48
C GLN A 159 11.58 4.98 6.09
N ASN A 160 11.22 3.70 6.00
CA ASN A 160 11.22 2.95 4.73
C ASN A 160 9.80 2.73 4.22
N ILE A 161 9.32 3.69 3.42
CA ILE A 161 7.94 3.83 2.98
C ILE A 161 7.90 3.99 1.46
N THR A 162 6.94 3.34 0.80
CA THR A 162 6.63 3.70 -0.58
C THR A 162 5.99 5.08 -0.57
N ASN A 163 6.71 6.08 -1.06
CA ASN A 163 6.45 7.50 -0.80
C ASN A 163 6.21 8.29 -2.08
N ILE A 164 4.97 8.69 -2.32
CA ILE A 164 4.54 9.43 -3.50
C ILE A 164 4.10 10.83 -3.05
N HIS A 165 4.95 11.83 -3.24
CA HIS A 165 4.69 13.14 -2.64
C HIS A 165 5.22 14.34 -3.41
N ASN A 166 4.62 15.51 -3.17
CA ASN A 166 5.05 16.79 -3.75
C ASN A 166 5.09 16.75 -5.29
N ASN A 167 4.13 16.06 -5.93
CA ASN A 167 3.98 16.03 -7.39
C ASN A 167 2.72 16.79 -7.78
N PRO A 168 2.80 18.11 -8.05
CA PRO A 168 1.62 18.98 -8.16
C PRO A 168 0.71 18.66 -9.34
N LYS A 169 1.19 17.94 -10.35
CA LYS A 169 0.41 17.52 -11.54
C LYS A 169 -0.05 16.06 -11.49
N LEU A 170 0.43 15.28 -10.52
CA LEU A 170 0.20 13.85 -10.49
C LEU A 170 -1.23 13.54 -10.04
N THR A 171 -2.02 12.89 -10.90
CA THR A 171 -3.44 12.59 -10.67
C THR A 171 -3.75 11.09 -10.58
N ARG A 172 -2.79 10.22 -10.91
CA ARG A 172 -2.96 8.76 -10.96
C ARG A 172 -1.63 8.05 -10.66
N LEU A 173 -1.69 6.89 -10.03
CA LEU A 173 -0.57 5.94 -10.00
C LEU A 173 -0.47 5.23 -11.36
N GLY A 174 -1.50 4.51 -11.79
CA GLY A 174 -1.46 3.75 -13.05
C GLY A 174 -0.67 2.45 -12.90
N TRP A 175 -0.76 1.81 -11.74
CA TRP A 175 -0.13 0.52 -11.42
C TRP A 175 -1.10 -0.63 -11.71
N ASP A 176 -1.62 -0.65 -12.94
CA ASP A 176 -2.76 -1.48 -13.34
C ASP A 176 -2.52 -2.99 -13.18
N SER A 177 -1.26 -3.44 -13.29
CA SER A 177 -0.90 -4.86 -13.18
C SER A 177 -0.50 -5.31 -11.78
N LEU A 178 -0.51 -4.42 -10.79
CA LEU A 178 -0.07 -4.74 -9.43
C LEU A 178 -1.00 -5.78 -8.83
N LYS A 179 -0.43 -6.86 -8.29
CA LYS A 179 -1.19 -8.00 -7.73
C LYS A 179 -0.61 -8.53 -6.44
N ASP A 180 0.65 -8.24 -6.15
CA ASP A 180 1.38 -8.85 -5.05
C ASP A 180 2.17 -7.82 -4.27
N LEU A 181 1.75 -7.58 -3.02
CA LEU A 181 2.47 -6.75 -2.05
C LEU A 181 3.02 -7.66 -0.96
N LYS A 182 4.29 -8.06 -1.10
CA LYS A 182 4.93 -8.93 -0.11
C LYS A 182 5.78 -8.13 0.84
N PRO A 183 5.49 -8.12 2.15
CA PRO A 183 6.50 -7.71 3.11
C PRO A 183 7.69 -8.66 2.99
N ASN A 184 8.90 -8.13 2.81
CA ASN A 184 10.10 -8.97 2.83
C ASN A 184 10.50 -9.36 4.27
N VAL A 185 10.26 -8.45 5.23
CA VAL A 185 10.61 -8.61 6.65
C VAL A 185 9.50 -8.06 7.56
N HIS A 186 9.07 -6.81 7.32
CA HIS A 186 8.01 -6.12 8.05
C HIS A 186 6.92 -5.58 7.10
N GLU A 187 5.84 -5.04 7.66
CA GLU A 187 4.66 -4.57 6.93
C GLU A 187 4.97 -3.50 5.87
N CYS A 188 4.29 -3.56 4.73
CA CYS A 188 4.33 -2.51 3.70
C CYS A 188 3.67 -1.23 4.23
N THR A 189 4.38 -0.10 4.13
CA THR A 189 3.82 1.23 4.46
C THR A 189 3.80 2.11 3.22
N LEU A 190 2.70 2.84 3.04
CA LEU A 190 2.46 3.76 1.93
C LEU A 190 2.29 5.20 2.44
N ASN A 191 2.87 6.16 1.74
CA ASN A 191 2.62 7.58 1.96
C ASN A 191 2.25 8.25 0.63
N ILE A 192 1.08 8.90 0.61
CA ILE A 192 0.58 9.70 -0.50
C ILE A 192 0.17 11.04 0.07
N GLN A 193 0.92 12.10 -0.26
CA GLN A 193 0.66 13.45 0.25
C GLN A 193 1.11 14.54 -0.71
N ASN A 194 0.48 15.71 -0.67
CA ASN A 194 0.90 16.89 -1.43
C ASN A 194 1.03 16.64 -2.95
N ASN A 195 0.22 15.75 -3.52
CA ASN A 195 0.08 15.57 -4.96
C ASN A 195 -1.08 16.45 -5.49
N HIS A 196 -1.47 16.29 -6.75
CA HIS A 196 -2.61 17.03 -7.29
C HIS A 196 -3.89 16.78 -6.44
N PRO A 197 -4.76 17.79 -6.21
CA PRO A 197 -5.99 17.61 -5.42
C PRO A 197 -6.97 16.56 -5.97
N ASP A 198 -6.85 16.24 -7.26
CA ASP A 198 -7.63 15.19 -7.93
C ASP A 198 -6.88 13.87 -8.09
N PHE A 199 -5.77 13.71 -7.35
CA PHE A 199 -5.11 12.42 -7.23
C PHE A 199 -6.10 11.36 -6.73
N CYS A 200 -6.22 10.27 -7.47
CA CYS A 200 -7.08 9.16 -7.09
C CYS A 200 -6.44 7.80 -7.34
N LEU A 201 -6.95 6.82 -6.60
CA LEU A 201 -6.66 5.40 -6.76
C LEU A 201 -7.82 4.72 -7.47
N THR A 202 -7.51 3.82 -8.39
CA THR A 202 -8.51 2.96 -9.02
C THR A 202 -9.02 1.91 -8.04
N THR A 203 -10.15 1.28 -8.35
CA THR A 203 -10.67 0.14 -7.57
C THR A 203 -9.68 -1.03 -7.53
N ASN A 204 -8.89 -1.23 -8.60
CA ASN A 204 -7.88 -2.27 -8.67
C ASN A 204 -6.71 -2.00 -7.71
N GLU A 205 -6.15 -0.78 -7.75
CA GLU A 205 -5.06 -0.38 -6.84
C GLU A 205 -5.50 -0.44 -5.37
N LEU A 206 -6.68 0.12 -5.06
CA LEU A 206 -7.21 0.13 -3.68
C LEU A 206 -7.53 -1.28 -3.17
N GLN A 207 -8.01 -2.19 -4.03
CA GLN A 207 -8.23 -3.58 -3.67
C GLN A 207 -6.93 -4.24 -3.22
N VAL A 208 -5.85 -4.07 -4.00
CA VAL A 208 -4.55 -4.65 -3.65
C VAL A 208 -4.07 -4.10 -2.30
N PHE A 209 -4.12 -2.79 -2.09
CA PHE A 209 -3.75 -2.19 -0.81
C PHE A 209 -4.57 -2.74 0.37
N ALA A 210 -5.87 -2.93 0.17
CA ALA A 210 -6.78 -3.44 1.19
C ALA A 210 -6.56 -4.94 1.50
N GLU A 211 -6.44 -5.79 0.46
CA GLU A 211 -6.22 -7.23 0.61
C GLU A 211 -4.92 -7.55 1.33
N PHE A 212 -3.87 -6.76 1.07
CA PHE A 212 -2.59 -6.88 1.76
C PHE A 212 -2.52 -6.08 3.07
N SER A 213 -3.60 -5.38 3.45
CA SER A 213 -3.72 -4.64 4.71
C SER A 213 -2.50 -3.73 4.96
N ILE A 214 -2.09 -2.98 3.94
CA ILE A 214 -0.90 -2.12 4.05
C ILE A 214 -1.13 -1.03 5.11
N LYS A 215 -0.05 -0.63 5.78
CA LYS A 215 -0.05 0.57 6.63
C LYS A 215 0.05 1.81 5.76
N TYR A 216 -0.35 2.93 6.35
CA TYR A 216 -0.21 4.24 5.72
C TYR A 216 0.22 5.28 6.75
N GLU A 217 1.03 6.24 6.31
CA GLU A 217 1.33 7.45 7.09
C GLU A 217 0.33 8.55 6.78
N ARG A 218 0.31 8.98 5.52
CA ARG A 218 -0.75 9.82 4.96
C ARG A 218 -1.28 9.18 3.69
N LEU A 219 -2.58 9.27 3.50
CA LEU A 219 -3.27 8.73 2.34
C LEU A 219 -4.23 9.79 1.80
N GLN A 220 -3.65 10.80 1.14
CA GLN A 220 -4.40 11.87 0.47
C GLN A 220 -4.74 11.43 -0.96
N ALA A 221 -5.84 10.70 -1.10
CA ALA A 221 -6.32 10.25 -2.41
C ALA A 221 -7.85 10.17 -2.43
N LYS A 222 -8.43 10.31 -3.62
CA LYS A 222 -9.85 10.00 -3.90
C LYS A 222 -9.95 8.61 -4.53
N LEU A 223 -11.17 8.08 -4.63
CA LEU A 223 -11.43 6.93 -5.49
C LEU A 223 -11.67 7.46 -6.91
N CYS A 224 -11.07 6.83 -7.92
CA CYS A 224 -11.33 7.21 -9.31
C CYS A 224 -12.76 6.81 -9.72
N PRO A 225 -13.44 7.59 -10.56
CA PRO A 225 -14.82 7.31 -10.98
C PRO A 225 -14.94 6.19 -12.03
N ASP A 226 -13.86 5.45 -12.28
CA ASP A 226 -13.76 4.47 -13.33
C ASP A 226 -14.58 3.22 -12.98
N LEU A 227 -15.53 2.87 -13.84
CA LEU A 227 -16.37 1.66 -13.69
C LEU A 227 -15.83 0.45 -14.47
N THR A 228 -14.73 0.63 -15.19
CA THR A 228 -14.07 -0.40 -15.99
C THR A 228 -12.80 -0.86 -15.30
N ARG A 229 -12.55 -2.16 -15.29
CA ARG A 229 -11.34 -2.75 -14.72
C ARG A 229 -10.56 -3.57 -15.74
N PRO A 230 -9.22 -3.64 -15.62
CA PRO A 230 -8.39 -4.46 -16.51
C PRO A 230 -8.67 -5.97 -16.44
N ASP A 231 -9.15 -6.46 -15.29
CA ASP A 231 -9.48 -7.87 -15.06
C ASP A 231 -10.90 -8.26 -15.55
N GLY A 232 -11.68 -7.28 -16.01
CA GLY A 232 -13.05 -7.49 -16.49
C GLY A 232 -14.10 -7.64 -15.37
N GLU A 233 -13.72 -7.48 -14.09
CA GLU A 233 -14.70 -7.48 -13.00
C GLU A 233 -15.58 -6.22 -13.07
N LYS A 234 -16.88 -6.38 -12.86
CA LYS A 234 -17.87 -5.31 -13.01
C LYS A 234 -17.88 -4.42 -11.77
N VAL A 235 -17.74 -3.12 -12.01
CA VAL A 235 -17.88 -2.08 -11.00
C VAL A 235 -19.19 -1.36 -11.18
N CYS A 236 -19.90 -1.15 -10.08
CA CYS A 236 -21.17 -0.47 -10.05
C CYS A 236 -21.18 0.56 -8.92
N ASN A 237 -21.92 1.64 -9.12
CA ASN A 237 -22.22 2.58 -8.03
C ASN A 237 -23.40 2.05 -7.23
N TRP A 238 -23.32 2.18 -5.90
CA TRP A 238 -24.44 1.95 -5.02
C TRP A 238 -25.57 2.96 -5.31
N GLY A 239 -26.81 2.50 -5.33
CA GLY A 239 -27.98 3.29 -5.67
C GLY A 239 -29.24 2.43 -5.79
N SER A 240 -30.34 3.02 -6.27
CA SER A 240 -31.66 2.35 -6.31
C SER A 240 -31.76 1.19 -7.32
N SER A 241 -30.86 1.11 -8.30
CA SER A 241 -30.89 0.08 -9.34
C SER A 241 -29.50 -0.49 -9.61
N ILE A 242 -29.07 -1.39 -8.75
CA ILE A 242 -27.78 -2.09 -8.88
C ILE A 242 -27.98 -3.40 -9.64
N PRO A 243 -27.20 -3.65 -10.71
CA PRO A 243 -27.19 -4.95 -11.38
C PRO A 243 -26.78 -6.09 -10.45
N SER A 244 -27.39 -7.28 -10.60
CA SER A 244 -27.10 -8.43 -9.73
C SER A 244 -25.73 -9.09 -9.98
N ASP A 245 -25.04 -8.72 -11.04
CA ASP A 245 -23.73 -9.23 -11.47
C ASP A 245 -22.57 -8.32 -11.04
N CYS A 246 -22.81 -7.29 -10.22
CA CYS A 246 -21.76 -6.40 -9.72
C CYS A 246 -20.86 -7.09 -8.70
N GLN A 247 -19.57 -7.22 -9.01
CA GLN A 247 -18.55 -7.71 -8.07
C GLN A 247 -18.02 -6.58 -7.17
N HIS A 248 -17.87 -5.38 -7.73
CA HIS A 248 -17.34 -4.21 -7.03
C HIS A 248 -18.43 -3.15 -6.87
N LEU A 249 -18.62 -2.67 -5.65
CA LEU A 249 -19.55 -1.59 -5.36
C LEU A 249 -18.83 -0.36 -4.86
N ILE A 250 -19.15 0.80 -5.43
CA ILE A 250 -18.68 2.10 -4.98
C ILE A 250 -19.82 2.82 -4.27
N GLY A 251 -19.60 3.21 -3.02
CA GLY A 251 -20.53 4.03 -2.24
C GLY A 251 -20.80 3.48 -0.84
N GLU A 252 -21.56 4.27 -0.08
CA GLU A 252 -22.01 3.92 1.27
C GLU A 252 -23.22 3.01 1.18
N VAL A 253 -23.02 1.70 1.39
CA VAL A 253 -24.05 0.68 1.26
C VAL A 253 -24.88 0.64 2.53
N ILE A 254 -26.18 0.95 2.41
CA ILE A 254 -27.14 0.93 3.52
C ILE A 254 -28.25 -0.05 3.17
N ILE A 255 -28.41 -1.08 4.00
CA ILE A 255 -29.47 -2.08 3.88
C ILE A 255 -30.45 -1.86 5.03
N ASP A 256 -31.71 -1.62 4.72
CA ASP A 256 -32.77 -1.32 5.68
C ASP A 256 -34.13 -1.86 5.23
N GLU A 257 -35.21 -1.46 5.92
CA GLU A 257 -36.57 -1.92 5.62
C GLU A 257 -37.05 -1.58 4.19
N ASP A 258 -36.47 -0.58 3.53
CA ASP A 258 -36.89 -0.17 2.19
C ASP A 258 -36.27 -1.06 1.10
N ASN A 259 -35.16 -1.73 1.39
CA ASN A 259 -34.40 -2.49 0.39
C ASN A 259 -33.97 -3.90 0.83
N GLU A 260 -34.35 -4.38 2.01
CA GLU A 260 -33.99 -5.72 2.50
C GLU A 260 -34.46 -6.86 1.58
N SER A 261 -35.54 -6.65 0.82
CA SER A 261 -36.05 -7.61 -0.17
C SER A 261 -35.16 -7.75 -1.42
N ASP A 262 -34.28 -6.79 -1.67
CA ASP A 262 -33.42 -6.70 -2.85
C ASP A 262 -31.97 -7.14 -2.58
N THR A 263 -31.67 -7.59 -1.36
CA THR A 263 -30.34 -8.02 -0.90
C THR A 263 -29.70 -9.09 -1.78
N TRP A 264 -30.50 -9.93 -2.45
CA TRP A 264 -30.02 -10.94 -3.39
C TRP A 264 -29.19 -10.35 -4.56
N LYS A 265 -29.38 -9.07 -4.91
CA LYS A 265 -28.58 -8.37 -5.93
C LYS A 265 -27.10 -8.23 -5.52
N LEU A 266 -26.80 -8.33 -4.23
CA LEU A 266 -25.45 -8.26 -3.68
C LEU A 266 -24.73 -9.62 -3.61
N SER A 267 -25.39 -10.68 -4.09
CA SER A 267 -24.85 -12.05 -4.05
C SER A 267 -23.49 -12.21 -4.74
N ASN A 268 -23.20 -11.43 -5.77
CA ASN A 268 -21.92 -11.45 -6.48
C ASN A 268 -20.89 -10.47 -5.96
N THR A 269 -21.26 -9.59 -5.03
CA THR A 269 -20.37 -8.54 -4.51
C THR A 269 -19.23 -9.15 -3.69
N THR A 270 -18.00 -8.85 -4.10
CA THR A 270 -16.77 -9.23 -3.42
C THR A 270 -16.12 -8.06 -2.70
N ASN A 271 -16.31 -6.83 -3.18
CA ASN A 271 -15.63 -5.64 -2.67
C ASN A 271 -16.59 -4.45 -2.57
N ILE A 272 -16.54 -3.74 -1.45
CA ILE A 272 -17.25 -2.47 -1.24
C ILE A 272 -16.22 -1.36 -1.02
N TYR A 273 -16.30 -0.29 -1.82
CA TYR A 273 -15.50 0.92 -1.70
C TYR A 273 -16.34 2.04 -1.06
N GLY A 274 -16.37 2.07 0.27
CA GLY A 274 -17.23 2.88 1.13
C GLY A 274 -17.42 2.19 2.49
N SER A 275 -18.62 2.26 3.06
CA SER A 275 -19.02 1.47 4.24
C SER A 275 -20.19 0.53 3.94
N LEU A 276 -20.43 -0.42 4.84
CA LEU A 276 -21.59 -1.29 4.86
C LEU A 276 -22.34 -1.14 6.19
N THR A 277 -23.58 -0.68 6.12
CA THR A 277 -24.50 -0.57 7.25
C THR A 277 -25.75 -1.41 6.99
N ILE A 278 -26.05 -2.35 7.87
CA ILE A 278 -27.32 -3.10 7.87
C ILE A 278 -28.10 -2.63 9.08
N GLN A 279 -29.20 -1.93 8.87
CA GLN A 279 -29.93 -1.28 9.95
C GLN A 279 -31.44 -1.32 9.81
N ASN A 280 -32.15 -1.42 10.93
CA ASN A 280 -33.62 -1.31 10.99
C ASN A 280 -34.36 -2.25 10.02
N THR A 281 -33.80 -3.41 9.68
CA THR A 281 -34.47 -4.39 8.85
C THR A 281 -35.61 -5.08 9.61
N ARG A 282 -36.70 -5.45 8.94
CA ARG A 282 -37.87 -6.07 9.57
C ARG A 282 -37.86 -7.59 9.44
N GLU A 283 -37.40 -8.08 8.30
CA GLU A 283 -37.55 -9.49 7.89
C GLU A 283 -36.21 -10.20 7.66
N LEU A 284 -35.12 -9.47 7.48
CA LEU A 284 -33.79 -10.06 7.25
C LEU A 284 -33.34 -10.96 8.41
N LEU A 285 -33.05 -12.22 8.09
CA LEU A 285 -32.66 -13.25 9.07
C LEU A 285 -31.15 -13.43 9.18
N ASP A 286 -30.43 -13.27 8.06
CA ASP A 286 -28.99 -13.48 7.98
C ASP A 286 -28.33 -12.65 6.86
N LEU A 287 -26.99 -12.63 6.86
CA LEU A 287 -26.17 -11.96 5.85
C LEU A 287 -25.64 -12.90 4.76
N GLY A 288 -26.30 -14.04 4.51
CA GLY A 288 -25.86 -15.05 3.55
C GLY A 288 -25.76 -14.53 2.12
N PHE A 289 -26.54 -13.51 1.77
CA PHE A 289 -26.44 -12.80 0.49
C PHE A 289 -25.10 -12.07 0.30
N LEU A 290 -24.33 -11.82 1.36
CA LEU A 290 -22.95 -11.31 1.31
C LEU A 290 -21.91 -12.43 1.37
N GLY A 291 -22.29 -13.67 1.06
CA GLY A 291 -21.39 -14.83 1.13
C GLY A 291 -20.13 -14.72 0.25
N ASN A 292 -20.12 -13.82 -0.73
CA ASN A 292 -18.97 -13.52 -1.57
C ASN A 292 -18.11 -12.34 -1.11
N LEU A 293 -18.58 -11.53 -0.16
CA LEU A 293 -17.90 -10.33 0.30
C LEU A 293 -16.55 -10.68 0.94
N ARG A 294 -15.49 -10.04 0.47
CA ARG A 294 -14.10 -10.25 0.89
C ARG A 294 -13.50 -9.03 1.57
N GLN A 295 -13.88 -7.83 1.12
CA GLN A 295 -13.22 -6.59 1.56
C GLN A 295 -14.19 -5.41 1.57
N ILE A 296 -14.05 -4.56 2.59
CA ILE A 296 -14.62 -3.21 2.65
C ILE A 296 -13.44 -2.24 2.72
N ALA A 297 -13.40 -1.23 1.86
CA ALA A 297 -12.31 -0.26 1.83
C ALA A 297 -12.84 1.16 1.64
N THR A 298 -12.24 2.16 2.26
CA THR A 298 -12.56 3.57 1.99
C THR A 298 -11.30 4.41 1.89
N LEU A 299 -11.39 5.58 1.28
CA LEU A 299 -10.37 6.62 1.34
C LEU A 299 -10.83 7.82 2.17
N ASN A 300 -12.07 7.80 2.66
CA ASN A 300 -12.60 8.80 3.58
C ASN A 300 -12.18 8.48 5.02
N ILE A 301 -10.97 8.91 5.38
CA ILE A 301 -10.37 8.64 6.69
C ILE A 301 -11.03 9.51 7.77
N GLY A 302 -11.33 8.91 8.92
CA GLY A 302 -11.95 9.61 10.06
C GLY A 302 -13.48 9.57 10.08
N GLY A 303 -14.11 8.80 9.18
CA GLY A 303 -15.55 8.54 9.19
C GLY A 303 -16.01 7.57 10.28
N HIS A 304 -17.28 7.16 10.20
CA HIS A 304 -17.86 6.13 11.07
C HIS A 304 -17.28 4.73 10.79
N SER A 305 -17.59 3.77 11.67
CA SER A 305 -17.27 2.35 11.48
C SER A 305 -17.67 1.84 10.10
N LEU A 306 -16.73 1.19 9.41
CA LEU A 306 -16.93 0.71 8.03
C LEU A 306 -17.90 -0.48 7.92
N LEU A 307 -18.16 -1.17 9.03
CA LEU A 307 -19.16 -2.23 9.12
C LEU A 307 -20.02 -2.01 10.37
N ARG A 308 -21.33 -1.83 10.15
CA ARG A 308 -22.32 -1.58 11.21
C ARG A 308 -23.55 -2.47 11.03
N ILE A 309 -24.03 -3.06 12.11
CA ILE A 309 -25.20 -3.94 12.14
C ILE A 309 -26.10 -3.49 13.30
N LEU A 310 -27.15 -2.75 12.99
CA LEU A 310 -27.85 -1.90 13.96
C LEU A 310 -29.35 -2.17 13.99
N SER A 311 -29.92 -2.43 15.17
CA SER A 311 -31.37 -2.35 15.36
C SER A 311 -32.23 -3.21 14.41
N ASN A 312 -31.70 -4.35 13.95
CA ASN A 312 -32.44 -5.25 13.07
C ASN A 312 -33.37 -6.16 13.89
N LYS A 313 -34.60 -6.34 13.40
CA LYS A 313 -35.68 -6.98 14.17
C LYS A 313 -35.58 -8.50 14.24
N LYS A 314 -35.17 -9.15 13.14
CA LYS A 314 -35.15 -10.62 13.04
C LYS A 314 -33.76 -11.20 12.71
N LEU A 315 -32.76 -10.36 12.52
CA LEU A 315 -31.41 -10.77 12.14
C LEU A 315 -30.78 -11.59 13.27
N GLN A 316 -30.34 -12.82 12.97
CA GLN A 316 -29.75 -13.76 13.93
C GLN A 316 -28.31 -14.12 13.57
N ASN A 317 -27.93 -14.03 12.30
CA ASN A 317 -26.61 -14.45 11.84
C ASN A 317 -25.93 -13.38 10.98
N VAL A 318 -24.76 -12.94 11.45
CA VAL A 318 -23.96 -11.86 10.81
C VAL A 318 -22.70 -12.35 10.11
N THR A 319 -22.60 -13.66 9.87
CA THR A 319 -21.39 -14.30 9.34
C THR A 319 -21.07 -13.80 7.92
N LEU A 320 -19.82 -13.39 7.69
CA LEU A 320 -19.27 -12.98 6.40
C LEU A 320 -18.14 -13.94 5.97
N PRO A 321 -18.47 -15.12 5.41
CA PRO A 321 -17.56 -16.27 5.38
C PRO A 321 -16.26 -16.07 4.56
N LYS A 322 -16.27 -15.17 3.56
CA LYS A 322 -15.10 -14.89 2.72
C LYS A 322 -14.32 -13.64 3.14
N MET A 323 -14.82 -12.85 4.08
CA MET A 323 -14.11 -11.69 4.61
C MET A 323 -13.11 -12.17 5.67
N LYS A 324 -11.81 -12.03 5.37
CA LYS A 324 -10.69 -12.55 6.20
C LYS A 324 -9.62 -11.49 6.50
N THR A 325 -9.89 -10.27 6.07
CA THR A 325 -9.04 -9.08 6.16
C THR A 325 -9.82 -7.98 6.85
N SER A 326 -9.10 -7.11 7.54
CA SER A 326 -9.71 -5.95 8.19
C SER A 326 -10.29 -5.00 7.12
N PRO A 327 -11.39 -4.29 7.39
CA PRO A 327 -11.74 -3.13 6.60
C PRO A 327 -10.54 -2.18 6.45
N PHE A 328 -10.35 -1.65 5.25
CA PHE A 328 -9.23 -0.76 4.92
C PHE A 328 -9.69 0.70 4.84
N PRO A 329 -8.87 1.67 5.25
CA PRO A 329 -7.65 1.52 6.03
C PRO A 329 -7.95 0.95 7.41
N TYR A 330 -6.99 0.22 8.00
CA TYR A 330 -7.05 -0.11 9.42
C TYR A 330 -6.20 0.89 10.21
N SER A 331 -6.85 1.85 10.88
CA SER A 331 -6.33 2.46 12.11
C SER A 331 -6.77 1.59 13.30
N GLY A 332 -5.96 1.51 14.36
CA GLY A 332 -6.31 0.75 15.57
C GLY A 332 -7.58 1.25 16.30
N GLU A 333 -8.22 2.29 15.80
CA GLU A 333 -9.47 2.87 16.29
C GLU A 333 -10.72 2.30 15.57
N PHE A 334 -10.56 1.61 14.43
CA PHE A 334 -11.72 1.03 13.75
C PHE A 334 -12.31 -0.12 14.55
N ILE A 335 -13.62 0.01 14.77
CA ILE A 335 -14.44 -1.01 15.42
C ILE A 335 -15.55 -1.44 14.47
N ILE A 336 -15.89 -2.72 14.50
CA ILE A 336 -17.13 -3.23 13.94
C ILE A 336 -18.22 -3.05 14.99
N GLN A 337 -19.31 -2.37 14.62
CA GLN A 337 -20.41 -2.10 15.54
C GLN A 337 -21.56 -3.07 15.29
N VAL A 338 -21.94 -3.84 16.31
CA VAL A 338 -23.15 -4.68 16.31
C VAL A 338 -23.97 -4.28 17.52
N ASP A 339 -25.12 -3.64 17.31
CA ASP A 339 -25.81 -2.94 18.41
C ASP A 339 -27.32 -2.90 18.23
N GLY A 340 -28.06 -3.02 19.34
CA GLY A 340 -29.51 -2.82 19.37
C GLY A 340 -30.36 -3.82 18.57
N ASN A 341 -29.77 -4.88 18.01
CA ASN A 341 -30.51 -5.93 17.31
C ASN A 341 -31.44 -6.66 18.30
N SER A 342 -32.67 -6.98 17.87
CA SER A 342 -33.69 -7.55 18.76
C SER A 342 -33.44 -9.02 19.08
N MET A 343 -32.86 -9.75 18.14
CA MET A 343 -32.42 -11.13 18.36
C MET A 343 -30.98 -11.14 18.87
N GLU A 344 -30.64 -12.18 19.64
CA GLU A 344 -29.27 -12.41 20.07
C GLU A 344 -28.39 -12.82 18.87
N ILE A 345 -27.33 -12.04 18.61
CA ILE A 345 -26.37 -12.31 17.52
C ILE A 345 -25.22 -13.20 17.99
N PHE A 346 -24.75 -12.96 19.22
CA PHE A 346 -23.68 -13.73 19.86
C PHE A 346 -24.16 -14.22 21.22
N GLU A 347 -24.32 -15.53 21.35
CA GLU A 347 -24.76 -16.19 22.59
C GLU A 347 -23.68 -16.11 23.69
N ASN A 348 -22.41 -16.08 23.28
CA ASN A 348 -21.30 -16.14 24.21
C ASN A 348 -20.02 -15.50 23.65
N ARG A 349 -19.05 -15.32 24.54
CA ARG A 349 -17.73 -14.75 24.24
C ARG A 349 -17.03 -15.45 23.08
N ARG A 350 -17.14 -16.78 22.97
CA ARG A 350 -16.43 -17.54 21.94
C ARG A 350 -16.92 -17.17 20.54
N GLN A 351 -18.22 -17.02 20.34
CA GLN A 351 -18.80 -16.63 19.04
C GLN A 351 -18.38 -15.20 18.65
N CYS A 352 -18.49 -14.24 19.57
CA CYS A 352 -18.08 -12.85 19.30
C CYS A 352 -16.57 -12.76 18.99
N LEU A 353 -15.72 -13.43 19.78
CA LEU A 353 -14.27 -13.45 19.52
C LEU A 353 -13.91 -14.18 18.23
N PHE A 354 -14.66 -15.22 17.84
CA PHE A 354 -14.47 -15.87 16.56
C PHE A 354 -14.72 -14.91 15.40
N TYR A 355 -15.85 -14.17 15.44
CA TYR A 355 -16.18 -13.15 14.46
C TYR A 355 -15.12 -12.05 14.38
N GLN A 356 -14.70 -11.52 15.54
CA GLN A 356 -13.62 -10.53 15.65
C GLN A 356 -12.31 -11.01 15.04
N ARG A 357 -11.89 -12.26 15.32
CA ARG A 357 -10.65 -12.84 14.77
C ARG A 357 -10.74 -13.06 13.26
N GLN A 358 -11.88 -13.49 12.77
CA GLN A 358 -12.11 -13.70 11.34
C GLN A 358 -11.92 -12.39 10.56
N LEU A 359 -12.51 -11.30 11.07
CA LEU A 359 -12.45 -9.98 10.45
C LEU A 359 -11.22 -9.16 10.86
N LYS A 360 -10.36 -9.70 11.73
CA LYS A 360 -9.14 -9.06 12.23
C LYS A 360 -9.36 -7.62 12.74
N THR A 361 -10.54 -7.35 13.27
CA THR A 361 -10.97 -6.00 13.65
C THR A 361 -11.78 -6.07 14.94
N PRO A 362 -11.49 -5.24 15.96
CA PRO A 362 -12.24 -5.24 17.21
C PRO A 362 -13.75 -5.10 16.99
N VAL A 363 -14.54 -5.86 17.75
CA VAL A 363 -16.01 -5.82 17.69
C VAL A 363 -16.54 -5.20 18.98
N LYS A 364 -17.43 -4.22 18.84
CA LYS A 364 -18.31 -3.77 19.93
C LYS A 364 -19.69 -4.38 19.72
N TYR A 365 -20.09 -5.26 20.63
CA TYR A 365 -21.42 -5.85 20.70
C TYR A 365 -22.22 -5.21 21.84
N ASN A 366 -23.33 -4.54 21.51
CA ASN A 366 -24.19 -3.81 22.46
C ASN A 366 -23.39 -2.85 23.36
N GLY A 367 -22.42 -2.13 22.79
CA GLY A 367 -21.54 -1.20 23.49
C GLY A 367 -20.33 -1.81 24.19
N PHE A 368 -20.25 -3.13 24.33
CA PHE A 368 -19.18 -3.83 25.05
C PHE A 368 -18.22 -4.56 24.11
N SER A 369 -16.96 -4.73 24.53
CA SER A 369 -16.02 -5.62 23.83
C SER A 369 -16.43 -7.09 23.99
N CYS A 370 -16.02 -7.94 23.05
CA CYS A 370 -16.34 -9.37 23.11
C CYS A 370 -15.95 -10.06 24.43
N ASP A 371 -14.88 -9.61 25.10
CA ASP A 371 -14.41 -10.20 26.36
C ASP A 371 -15.36 -9.99 27.55
N LYS A 372 -16.35 -9.10 27.41
CA LYS A 372 -17.36 -8.85 28.44
C LYS A 372 -18.56 -9.80 28.35
N LEU A 373 -18.68 -10.58 27.28
CA LEU A 373 -19.73 -11.59 27.15
C LEU A 373 -19.48 -12.77 28.11
N PRO A 374 -20.55 -13.50 28.49
CA PRO A 374 -20.45 -14.71 29.29
C PRO A 374 -19.59 -15.76 28.58
N ILE A 375 -18.90 -16.57 29.37
CA ILE A 375 -18.19 -17.76 28.89
C ILE A 375 -19.25 -18.82 28.62
N ALA A 376 -19.15 -19.53 27.49
CA ALA A 376 -20.05 -20.65 27.23
C ALA A 376 -19.92 -21.67 28.37
N GLU A 377 -21.02 -22.04 29.01
CA GLU A 377 -21.02 -23.13 29.98
C GLU A 377 -20.56 -24.39 29.24
N GLY A 378 -19.48 -25.01 29.74
CA GLY A 378 -19.04 -26.31 29.21
C GLY A 378 -20.15 -27.34 29.44
N PRO A 379 -20.15 -28.46 28.70
CA PRO A 379 -21.03 -29.57 29.06
C PRO A 379 -20.74 -29.90 30.53
N GLY A 380 -21.75 -29.72 31.38
CA GLY A 380 -21.65 -30.02 32.80
C GLY A 380 -21.07 -31.41 32.94
N ARG A 381 -20.01 -31.56 33.73
CA ARG A 381 -19.66 -32.87 34.25
C ARG A 381 -20.85 -33.28 35.10
N GLU A 382 -21.67 -34.20 34.60
CA GLU A 382 -22.55 -34.98 35.46
C GLU A 382 -21.65 -35.61 36.52
N GLU A 383 -21.78 -35.09 37.74
CA GLU A 383 -21.20 -35.71 38.93
C GLU A 383 -21.91 -37.07 39.10
N ASN A 384 -21.19 -38.15 38.79
CA ASN A 384 -21.58 -39.52 39.17
C ASN A 384 -21.27 -39.77 40.65
#